data_AF-A0A935M0X4-F1
#
_entry.id   AF-A0A935M0X4-F1
#
_cell.length_a   1.000
_cell.length_b   1.000
_cell.length_c   1.000
_cell.angle_alpha   90.00
_cell.angle_beta   90.00
_cell.angle_gamma   90.00
#
_symmetry.space_group_name_H-M   'P 1'
#
loop_
_entity.id
_entity.type
_entity.pdbx_description
1 polymer ?
#
loop_
_entity_poly.entity_id
_entity_poly.type
_entity_poly.pdbx_seq_one_letter_code
_entity_poly.pdbx_strand_id
1 'polypeptide(L)'
;MRYLLIFLLSCSCAFAQSTFDTCSAEGNAKRANAKALNLKKNRDGSPTDAQINTKITFDVLMTSGEHPTLFKEGDGAEIVGYVSEVKIGAIETCNCKAKDSAHRDTHIELTIDPMDEGNKSKLLVVEVTPRFQKIMKDKGLNWSSRGLRDAFLGRWVKVRGWVFYDAMHDDESASSEGTRVWRGSPWEIHPVTHIEITTRPHHDAHVQPTPAPTPAPTETSTASESTQCTGKTQKGKRCSRMTTDPSGKCYQHK
;
A
#
# COMPACT_ATOMS: atom_id res chain seq x y z
N MET A 1 -17.60 41.75 -40.18
CA MET A 1 -16.52 40.92 -39.61
C MET A 1 -17.12 39.58 -39.19
N ARG A 2 -16.84 38.51 -39.94
CA ARG A 2 -17.24 37.14 -39.59
C ARG A 2 -16.16 36.56 -38.66
N TYR A 3 -16.51 36.28 -37.42
CA TYR A 3 -15.64 35.56 -36.49
C TYR A 3 -15.53 34.10 -36.93
N LEU A 4 -14.32 33.69 -37.30
CA LEU A 4 -13.97 32.30 -37.59
C LEU A 4 -13.71 31.61 -36.25
N LEU A 5 -14.65 30.79 -35.78
CA LEU A 5 -14.42 29.89 -34.65
C LEU A 5 -13.48 28.76 -35.10
N ILE A 6 -12.25 28.76 -34.59
CA ILE A 6 -11.31 27.64 -34.77
C ILE A 6 -11.64 26.60 -33.70
N PHE A 7 -12.29 25.51 -34.10
CA PHE A 7 -12.38 24.30 -33.28
C PHE A 7 -11.01 23.62 -33.27
N LEU A 8 -10.26 23.79 -32.18
CA LEU A 8 -9.11 22.93 -31.87
C LEU A 8 -9.64 21.54 -31.51
N LEU A 9 -9.66 20.64 -32.48
CA LEU A 9 -9.83 19.21 -32.23
C LEU A 9 -8.62 18.74 -31.42
N SER A 10 -8.78 18.58 -30.11
CA SER A 10 -7.80 17.90 -29.26
C SER A 10 -7.79 16.42 -29.66
N CYS A 11 -6.87 16.04 -30.55
CA CYS A 11 -6.57 14.64 -30.82
C CYS A 11 -5.88 14.07 -29.58
N SER A 12 -6.66 13.42 -28.71
CA SER A 12 -6.12 12.58 -27.65
C SER A 12 -5.34 11.44 -28.31
N CYS A 13 -4.02 11.59 -28.42
CA CYS A 13 -3.14 10.50 -28.79
C CYS A 13 -3.25 9.44 -27.69
N ALA A 14 -4.03 8.39 -27.92
CA ALA A 14 -3.92 7.16 -27.18
C ALA A 14 -2.53 6.58 -27.49
N PHE A 15 -1.56 6.83 -26.62
CA PHE A 15 -0.25 6.20 -26.72
C PHE A 15 -0.47 4.69 -26.58
N ALA A 16 -0.20 3.94 -27.66
CA ALA A 16 -0.14 2.49 -27.58
C ALA A 16 0.97 2.13 -26.60
N GLN A 17 0.63 1.38 -25.54
CA GLN A 17 1.60 0.94 -24.54
C GLN A 17 2.75 0.17 -25.22
N SER A 18 3.97 0.41 -24.74
CA SER A 18 5.19 -0.08 -25.38
C SER A 18 5.31 -1.61 -25.35
N THR A 19 6.04 -2.21 -26.30
CA THR A 19 6.57 -3.57 -26.13
C THR A 19 7.76 -3.53 -25.18
N PHE A 20 7.83 -4.48 -24.23
CA PHE A 20 8.94 -4.62 -23.29
C PHE A 20 9.49 -6.04 -23.39
N ASP A 21 10.79 -6.18 -23.66
CA ASP A 21 11.47 -7.48 -23.81
C ASP A 21 10.73 -8.46 -24.74
N THR A 22 10.34 -7.98 -25.92
CA THR A 22 9.54 -8.72 -26.93
C THR A 22 8.12 -9.12 -26.48
N CYS A 23 7.71 -8.73 -25.27
CA CYS A 23 6.39 -8.92 -24.73
C CYS A 23 5.52 -7.67 -24.96
N SER A 24 4.37 -7.84 -25.61
CA SER A 24 3.43 -6.75 -25.81
C SER A 24 2.79 -6.32 -24.49
N ALA A 25 2.12 -5.17 -24.48
CA ALA A 25 1.39 -4.71 -23.31
C ALA A 25 0.21 -5.64 -22.92
N GLU A 26 -0.40 -6.34 -23.88
CA GLU A 26 -1.39 -7.39 -23.63
C GLU A 26 -0.76 -8.69 -23.12
N GLY A 27 0.57 -8.77 -23.08
CA GLY A 27 1.30 -9.98 -22.76
C GLY A 27 1.02 -11.11 -23.76
N ASN A 28 1.04 -12.35 -23.28
CA ASN A 28 0.71 -13.54 -24.08
C ASN A 28 -0.65 -14.17 -23.72
N ALA A 29 -1.55 -13.40 -23.10
CA ALA A 29 -2.88 -13.87 -22.75
C ALA A 29 -3.68 -14.24 -24.01
N LYS A 30 -4.41 -15.36 -23.92
CA LYS A 30 -5.29 -15.82 -25.01
C LYS A 30 -6.70 -15.24 -24.90
N ARG A 31 -7.22 -15.09 -23.68
CA ARG A 31 -8.58 -14.61 -23.41
C ARG A 31 -8.63 -13.09 -23.39
N ALA A 32 -9.69 -12.51 -23.94
CA ALA A 32 -9.85 -11.06 -24.05
C ALA A 32 -9.83 -10.34 -22.69
N ASN A 33 -10.49 -10.92 -21.67
CA ASN A 33 -10.48 -10.36 -20.32
C ASN A 33 -9.07 -10.34 -19.70
N ALA A 34 -8.29 -11.42 -19.87
CA ALA A 34 -6.91 -11.47 -19.40
C ALA A 34 -6.00 -10.48 -20.14
N LYS A 35 -6.20 -10.28 -21.45
CA LYS A 35 -5.50 -9.23 -22.21
C LYS A 35 -5.82 -7.84 -21.67
N ALA A 36 -7.09 -7.56 -21.37
CA ALA A 36 -7.53 -6.29 -20.79
C ALA A 36 -6.92 -6.04 -19.40
N LEU A 37 -6.82 -7.08 -18.56
CA LEU A 37 -6.10 -6.99 -17.27
C LEU A 37 -4.60 -6.73 -17.49
N ASN A 38 -3.96 -7.44 -18.43
CA ASN A 38 -2.55 -7.24 -18.74
C ASN A 38 -2.24 -5.80 -19.18
N LEU A 39 -3.11 -5.16 -19.97
CA LEU A 39 -2.94 -3.75 -20.35
C LEU A 39 -2.98 -2.80 -19.14
N LYS A 40 -3.74 -3.13 -18.10
CA LYS A 40 -3.78 -2.32 -16.87
C LYS A 40 -2.52 -2.55 -16.05
N LYS A 41 -2.11 -3.82 -15.88
CA LYS A 41 -0.86 -4.19 -15.19
C LYS A 41 0.37 -3.56 -15.87
N ASN A 42 0.43 -3.59 -17.20
CA ASN A 42 1.57 -3.12 -18.01
C ASN A 42 1.60 -1.62 -18.34
N ARG A 43 0.83 -0.77 -17.63
CA ARG A 43 0.98 0.69 -17.76
C ARG A 43 2.45 1.09 -17.56
N ASP A 44 2.96 1.96 -18.41
CA ASP A 44 4.35 2.47 -18.35
C ASP A 44 4.43 3.96 -17.95
N GLY A 45 3.28 4.62 -17.82
CA GLY A 45 3.15 5.98 -17.30
C GLY A 45 2.86 6.02 -15.79
N SER A 46 3.37 7.05 -15.11
CA SER A 46 2.98 7.38 -13.73
C SER A 46 1.70 8.21 -13.72
N PRO A 47 0.79 8.05 -12.74
CA PRO A 47 -0.34 8.96 -12.59
C PRO A 47 0.19 10.38 -12.35
N THR A 48 -0.43 11.37 -12.95
CA THR A 48 -0.18 12.80 -12.66
C THR A 48 -0.89 13.21 -11.36
N ASP A 49 -0.51 14.34 -10.76
CA ASP A 49 -1.13 14.81 -9.51
C ASP A 49 -2.64 15.05 -9.69
N ALA A 50 -3.07 15.50 -10.87
CA ALA A 50 -4.48 15.67 -11.20
C ALA A 50 -5.26 14.34 -11.31
N GLN A 51 -4.55 13.21 -11.48
CA GLN A 51 -5.13 11.87 -11.52
C GLN A 51 -5.12 11.18 -10.14
N ILE A 52 -4.46 11.77 -9.14
CA ILE A 52 -4.46 11.24 -7.79
C ILE A 52 -5.82 11.52 -7.15
N ASN A 53 -6.52 10.45 -6.80
CA ASN A 53 -7.74 10.52 -6.01
C ASN A 53 -7.38 10.38 -4.53
N THR A 54 -7.40 11.49 -3.80
CA THR A 54 -7.01 11.55 -2.38
C THR A 54 -7.97 10.84 -1.43
N LYS A 55 -9.15 10.40 -1.91
CA LYS A 55 -10.06 9.56 -1.13
C LYS A 55 -9.59 8.11 -1.03
N ILE A 56 -8.63 7.72 -1.87
CA ILE A 56 -8.08 6.37 -1.86
C ILE A 56 -7.01 6.29 -0.78
N THR A 57 -7.39 5.68 0.35
CA THR A 57 -6.48 5.37 1.46
C THR A 57 -6.25 3.87 1.54
N PHE A 58 -5.28 3.45 2.37
CA PHE A 58 -5.04 2.03 2.65
C PHE A 58 -6.34 1.34 3.12
N ASP A 59 -7.01 1.91 4.12
CA ASP A 59 -8.24 1.35 4.68
C ASP A 59 -9.36 1.28 3.63
N VAL A 60 -9.51 2.31 2.79
CA VAL A 60 -10.51 2.32 1.72
C VAL A 60 -10.27 1.17 0.75
N LEU A 61 -9.03 0.91 0.34
CA LEU A 61 -8.72 -0.24 -0.52
C LEU A 61 -8.97 -1.57 0.18
N MET A 62 -8.68 -1.65 1.49
CA MET A 62 -8.85 -2.86 2.29
C MET A 62 -10.31 -3.23 2.58
N THR A 63 -11.24 -2.27 2.54
CA THR A 63 -12.66 -2.51 2.83
C THR A 63 -13.56 -2.45 1.60
N SER A 64 -13.02 -2.13 0.42
CA SER A 64 -13.81 -2.00 -0.80
C SER A 64 -14.00 -3.35 -1.50
N GLY A 65 -15.22 -3.60 -1.99
CA GLY A 65 -15.51 -4.67 -2.96
C GLY A 65 -15.31 -4.22 -4.41
N GLU A 66 -15.80 -4.98 -5.38
CA GLU A 66 -15.61 -4.75 -6.84
C GLU A 66 -16.07 -3.37 -7.33
N HIS A 67 -17.09 -2.79 -6.71
CA HIS A 67 -17.74 -1.56 -7.18
C HIS A 67 -17.72 -0.47 -6.10
N PRO A 68 -16.55 0.12 -5.81
CA PRO A 68 -16.42 1.17 -4.81
C PRO A 68 -17.11 2.47 -5.26
N THR A 69 -17.61 3.23 -4.29
CA THR A 69 -18.25 4.53 -4.54
C THR A 69 -17.29 5.71 -4.45
N LEU A 70 -16.12 5.52 -3.81
CA LEU A 70 -15.14 6.58 -3.53
C LEU A 70 -14.08 6.74 -4.62
N PHE A 71 -13.90 5.72 -5.45
CA PHE A 71 -12.91 5.68 -6.50
C PHE A 71 -13.35 4.75 -7.62
N LYS A 72 -12.58 4.70 -8.70
CA LYS A 72 -12.73 3.71 -9.77
C LYS A 72 -11.39 3.12 -10.15
N GLU A 73 -11.42 1.93 -10.74
CA GLU A 73 -10.24 1.32 -11.31
C GLU A 73 -9.56 2.27 -12.32
N GLY A 74 -8.23 2.35 -12.23
CA GLY A 74 -7.43 3.23 -13.05
C GLY A 74 -7.32 4.67 -12.54
N ASP A 75 -7.94 5.03 -11.42
CA ASP A 75 -7.55 6.23 -10.66
C ASP A 75 -6.10 6.09 -10.16
N GLY A 76 -5.39 7.21 -10.06
CA GLY A 76 -4.11 7.24 -9.37
C GLY A 76 -4.31 7.32 -7.86
N ALA A 77 -3.41 6.72 -7.08
CA ALA A 77 -3.45 6.79 -5.63
C ALA A 77 -2.06 7.00 -5.04
N GLU A 78 -2.02 7.59 -3.85
CA GLU A 78 -0.87 7.63 -2.95
C GLU A 78 -1.30 7.09 -1.58
N ILE A 79 -0.68 5.99 -1.16
CA ILE A 79 -1.00 5.34 0.12
C ILE A 79 0.26 5.15 0.96
N VAL A 80 0.11 5.10 2.28
CA VAL A 80 1.20 4.78 3.20
C VAL A 80 0.95 3.41 3.82
N GLY A 81 2.01 2.60 3.90
CA GLY A 81 1.97 1.28 4.54
C GLY A 81 3.36 0.84 5.01
N TYR A 82 3.38 -0.10 5.93
CA TYR A 82 4.56 -0.82 6.36
C TYR A 82 4.79 -2.03 5.44
N VAL A 83 6.00 -2.18 4.91
CA VAL A 83 6.37 -3.28 4.02
C VAL A 83 6.61 -4.55 4.83
N SER A 84 5.65 -5.48 4.81
CA SER A 84 5.75 -6.77 5.50
C SER A 84 6.53 -7.80 4.71
N GLU A 85 6.44 -7.79 3.37
CA GLU A 85 7.14 -8.75 2.52
C GLU A 85 7.47 -8.15 1.15
N VAL A 86 8.60 -8.58 0.57
CA VAL A 86 8.98 -8.30 -0.81
C VAL A 86 9.47 -9.59 -1.45
N LYS A 87 8.72 -10.08 -2.45
CA LYS A 87 8.98 -11.34 -3.13
C LYS A 87 8.80 -11.22 -4.63
N ILE A 88 9.33 -12.20 -5.36
CA ILE A 88 9.12 -12.29 -6.81
C ILE A 88 7.66 -12.71 -7.04
N GLY A 89 6.90 -11.90 -7.76
CA GLY A 89 5.51 -12.15 -8.15
C GLY A 89 5.40 -13.36 -9.08
N ALA A 90 4.20 -13.90 -9.30
CA ALA A 90 4.00 -15.18 -9.98
C ALA A 90 4.46 -15.20 -11.46
N ILE A 91 4.37 -16.36 -12.10
CA ILE A 91 4.53 -16.45 -13.56
C ILE A 91 3.18 -16.10 -14.19
N GLU A 92 3.12 -14.96 -14.86
CA GLU A 92 1.85 -14.39 -15.34
C GLU A 92 1.87 -14.07 -16.83
N THR A 93 0.68 -13.97 -17.41
CA THR A 93 0.55 -13.65 -18.84
C THR A 93 0.95 -12.22 -19.19
N CYS A 94 0.79 -11.26 -18.27
CA CYS A 94 1.21 -9.86 -18.45
C CYS A 94 2.69 -9.75 -18.79
N ASN A 95 3.49 -10.65 -18.23
CA ASN A 95 4.94 -10.76 -18.43
C ASN A 95 5.31 -11.89 -19.40
N CYS A 96 4.39 -12.27 -20.30
CA CYS A 96 4.57 -13.34 -21.28
C CYS A 96 5.02 -14.69 -20.68
N LYS A 97 4.67 -14.95 -19.41
CA LYS A 97 5.10 -16.12 -18.63
C LYS A 97 6.63 -16.25 -18.49
N ALA A 98 7.33 -15.11 -18.44
CA ALA A 98 8.74 -15.11 -18.15
C ALA A 98 9.03 -15.83 -16.82
N LYS A 99 10.14 -16.58 -16.78
CA LYS A 99 10.55 -17.36 -15.61
C LYS A 99 11.59 -16.65 -14.77
N ASP A 100 12.44 -15.86 -15.43
CA ASP A 100 13.49 -15.08 -14.79
C ASP A 100 12.89 -13.97 -13.93
N SER A 101 13.46 -13.78 -12.74
CA SER A 101 12.96 -12.80 -11.77
C SER A 101 13.02 -11.36 -12.28
N ALA A 102 13.98 -11.03 -13.15
CA ALA A 102 14.13 -9.69 -13.74
C ALA A 102 12.96 -9.31 -14.68
N HIS A 103 12.20 -10.31 -15.15
CA HIS A 103 11.09 -10.13 -16.09
C HIS A 103 9.75 -10.50 -15.47
N ARG A 104 9.67 -10.53 -14.13
CA ARG A 104 8.45 -10.76 -13.37
C ARG A 104 8.17 -9.57 -12.47
N ASP A 105 6.90 -9.41 -12.12
CA ASP A 105 6.49 -8.40 -11.17
C ASP A 105 7.17 -8.66 -9.82
N THR A 106 7.52 -7.60 -9.09
CA THR A 106 7.91 -7.71 -7.70
C THR A 106 6.67 -7.46 -6.86
N HIS A 107 6.26 -8.48 -6.12
CA HIS A 107 5.10 -8.46 -5.25
C HIS A 107 5.52 -7.95 -3.87
N ILE A 108 4.82 -6.92 -3.40
CA ILE A 108 5.08 -6.27 -2.12
C ILE A 108 3.80 -6.31 -1.30
N GLU A 109 3.89 -6.84 -0.09
CA GLU A 109 2.77 -6.87 0.86
C GLU A 109 2.93 -5.72 1.85
N LEU A 110 1.87 -4.93 2.00
CA LEU A 110 1.80 -3.79 2.91
C LEU A 110 0.78 -4.04 4.02
N THR A 111 1.05 -3.52 5.22
CA THR A 111 0.12 -3.48 6.36
C THR A 111 0.17 -2.11 7.06
N ILE A 112 -0.84 -1.77 7.87
CA ILE A 112 -0.84 -0.56 8.71
C ILE A 112 -0.40 -0.84 10.16
N ASP A 113 -0.12 -2.10 10.50
CA ASP A 113 0.49 -2.47 11.77
C ASP A 113 1.62 -3.47 11.51
N PRO A 114 2.89 -3.15 11.86
CA PRO A 114 3.99 -4.10 11.81
C PRO A 114 3.74 -5.40 12.56
N MET A 115 2.86 -5.39 13.58
CA MET A 115 2.47 -6.58 14.32
C MET A 115 1.52 -7.51 13.56
N ASP A 116 0.96 -7.03 12.45
CA ASP A 116 0.15 -7.83 11.52
C ASP A 116 0.99 -8.43 10.38
N GLU A 117 2.33 -8.41 10.49
CA GLU A 117 3.20 -9.15 9.58
C GLU A 117 2.79 -10.64 9.54
N GLY A 118 2.46 -11.14 8.34
CA GLY A 118 1.95 -12.50 8.15
C GLY A 118 0.44 -12.68 8.39
N ASN A 119 -0.27 -11.67 8.89
CA ASN A 119 -1.73 -11.68 8.98
C ASN A 119 -2.34 -11.39 7.62
N LYS A 120 -2.47 -12.45 6.82
CA LYS A 120 -2.91 -12.44 5.42
C LYS A 120 -4.13 -11.55 5.13
N SER A 121 -5.16 -11.55 5.97
CA SER A 121 -6.37 -10.75 5.76
C SER A 121 -6.17 -9.24 5.92
N LYS A 122 -5.00 -8.81 6.38
CA LYS A 122 -4.63 -7.40 6.58
C LYS A 122 -3.53 -6.93 5.62
N LEU A 123 -3.18 -7.75 4.64
CA LEU A 123 -2.15 -7.42 3.66
C LEU A 123 -2.77 -6.81 2.40
N LEU A 124 -2.32 -5.61 2.04
CA LEU A 124 -2.60 -4.99 0.76
C LEU A 124 -1.43 -5.27 -0.19
N VAL A 125 -1.74 -5.71 -1.40
CA VAL A 125 -0.71 -6.02 -2.41
C VAL A 125 -0.44 -4.78 -3.27
N VAL A 126 0.83 -4.50 -3.49
CA VAL A 126 1.30 -3.54 -4.50
C VAL A 126 2.41 -4.20 -5.32
N GLU A 127 2.45 -3.94 -6.63
CA GLU A 127 3.39 -4.62 -7.51
C GLU A 127 4.21 -3.67 -8.38
N VAL A 128 5.54 -3.89 -8.42
CA VAL A 128 6.46 -3.20 -9.32
C VAL A 128 6.72 -4.07 -10.55
N THR A 129 6.28 -3.61 -11.72
CA THR A 129 6.43 -4.37 -12.96
C THR A 129 7.84 -4.27 -13.55
N PRO A 130 8.30 -5.24 -14.37
CA PRO A 130 9.58 -5.18 -15.08
C PRO A 130 9.80 -3.87 -15.85
N ARG A 131 8.74 -3.28 -16.39
CA ARG A 131 8.76 -1.98 -17.07
C ARG A 131 9.23 -0.87 -16.13
N PHE A 132 8.66 -0.80 -14.93
CA PHE A 132 9.09 0.17 -13.92
C PHE A 132 10.46 -0.16 -13.32
N GLN A 133 10.84 -1.44 -13.20
CA GLN A 133 12.21 -1.81 -12.84
C GLN A 133 13.22 -1.25 -13.85
N LYS A 134 12.92 -1.35 -15.16
CA LYS A 134 13.74 -0.77 -16.23
C LYS A 134 13.76 0.76 -16.20
N ILE A 135 12.60 1.41 -16.10
CA ILE A 135 12.50 2.88 -16.02
C ILE A 135 13.33 3.42 -14.85
N MET A 136 13.29 2.76 -13.69
CA MET A 136 14.04 3.21 -12.52
C MET A 136 15.53 2.86 -12.61
N LYS A 137 15.88 1.73 -13.24
CA LYS A 137 17.27 1.43 -13.58
C LYS A 137 17.89 2.50 -14.47
N ASP A 138 17.16 3.01 -15.46
CA ASP A 138 17.62 4.09 -16.33
C ASP A 138 17.82 5.43 -15.57
N LYS A 139 17.16 5.59 -14.42
CA LYS A 139 17.36 6.69 -13.48
C LYS A 139 18.46 6.42 -12.43
N GLY A 140 19.19 5.30 -12.56
CA GLY A 140 20.24 4.91 -11.61
C GLY A 140 19.75 4.30 -10.30
N LEU A 141 18.47 3.92 -10.21
CA LEU A 141 17.88 3.31 -9.02
C LEU A 141 17.80 1.78 -9.18
N ASN A 142 18.15 1.05 -8.12
CA ASN A 142 18.04 -0.41 -8.12
C ASN A 142 16.64 -0.86 -7.70
N TRP A 143 15.76 -1.05 -8.67
CA TRP A 143 14.40 -1.58 -8.46
C TRP A 143 14.25 -3.05 -8.84
N SER A 144 15.35 -3.82 -8.91
CA SER A 144 15.24 -5.28 -8.95
C SER A 144 14.49 -5.79 -7.71
N SER A 145 13.87 -6.97 -7.75
CA SER A 145 13.18 -7.52 -6.56
C SER A 145 14.07 -7.57 -5.31
N ARG A 146 15.37 -7.88 -5.50
CA ARG A 146 16.37 -7.83 -4.43
C ARG A 146 16.61 -6.39 -3.94
N GLY A 147 16.79 -5.44 -4.86
CA GLY A 147 16.98 -4.03 -4.53
C GLY A 147 15.80 -3.43 -3.77
N LEU A 148 14.57 -3.72 -4.21
CA LEU A 148 13.35 -3.31 -3.52
C LEU A 148 13.26 -3.92 -2.12
N ARG A 149 13.59 -5.21 -1.97
CA ARG A 149 13.64 -5.87 -0.67
C ARG A 149 14.65 -5.21 0.25
N ASP A 150 15.89 -5.04 -0.20
CA ASP A 150 16.97 -4.47 0.59
C ASP A 150 16.69 -2.99 0.97
N ALA A 151 16.00 -2.25 0.10
CA ALA A 151 15.65 -0.84 0.34
C ALA A 151 14.45 -0.66 1.28
N PHE A 152 13.40 -1.49 1.16
CA PHE A 152 12.09 -1.17 1.72
C PHE A 152 11.53 -2.18 2.72
N LEU A 153 11.99 -3.44 2.74
CA LEU A 153 11.47 -4.44 3.69
C LEU A 153 11.63 -3.96 5.14
N GLY A 154 10.55 -4.06 5.93
CA GLY A 154 10.54 -3.63 7.32
C GLY A 154 10.52 -2.10 7.51
N ARG A 155 10.11 -1.35 6.50
CA ARG A 155 10.02 0.12 6.55
C ARG A 155 8.62 0.61 6.21
N TRP A 156 8.31 1.79 6.72
CA TRP A 156 7.16 2.56 6.29
C TRP A 156 7.47 3.24 4.96
N VAL A 157 6.56 3.10 4.00
CA VAL A 157 6.71 3.67 2.67
C VAL A 157 5.44 4.38 2.24
N LYS A 158 5.60 5.46 1.48
CA LYS A 158 4.53 6.03 0.66
C LYS A 158 4.67 5.46 -0.75
N VAL A 159 3.59 4.88 -1.26
CA VAL A 159 3.52 4.24 -2.57
C VAL A 159 2.56 5.01 -3.45
N ARG A 160 3.00 5.34 -4.68
CA ARG A 160 2.18 5.95 -5.72
C ARG A 160 2.04 5.01 -6.90
N GLY A 161 0.83 4.87 -7.42
CA GLY A 161 0.60 4.12 -8.65
C GLY A 161 -0.86 4.13 -9.08
N TRP A 162 -1.21 3.15 -9.90
CA TRP A 162 -2.57 3.00 -10.42
C TRP A 162 -3.35 1.99 -9.60
N VAL A 163 -4.58 2.34 -9.24
CA VAL A 163 -5.48 1.40 -8.59
C VAL A 163 -6.00 0.38 -9.61
N PHE A 164 -5.89 -0.89 -9.27
CA PHE A 164 -6.20 -2.02 -10.13
C PHE A 164 -7.05 -3.04 -9.39
N TYR A 165 -8.09 -3.57 -10.04
CA TYR A 165 -8.90 -4.65 -9.48
C TYR A 165 -8.45 -5.98 -10.06
N ASP A 166 -7.80 -6.81 -9.26
CA ASP A 166 -7.44 -8.17 -9.70
C ASP A 166 -8.58 -9.14 -9.41
N ALA A 167 -9.54 -9.20 -10.33
CA ALA A 167 -10.69 -10.10 -10.22
C ALA A 167 -10.30 -11.59 -10.10
N MET A 168 -9.07 -11.98 -10.47
CA MET A 168 -8.59 -13.36 -10.28
C MET A 168 -8.29 -13.67 -8.80
N HIS A 169 -8.15 -12.64 -7.97
CA HIS A 169 -7.82 -12.74 -6.56
C HIS A 169 -9.00 -12.47 -5.62
N ASP A 170 -10.23 -12.43 -6.14
CA ASP A 170 -11.43 -12.21 -5.32
C ASP A 170 -11.64 -13.28 -4.25
N ASP A 171 -11.65 -14.55 -4.65
CA ASP A 171 -11.80 -15.69 -3.73
C ASP A 171 -10.59 -15.87 -2.78
N GLU A 172 -9.55 -15.06 -2.99
CA GLU A 172 -8.32 -15.05 -2.21
C GLU A 172 -8.22 -13.83 -1.27
N SER A 173 -9.26 -12.99 -1.27
CA SER A 173 -9.30 -11.73 -0.55
C SER A 173 -10.32 -11.73 0.58
N ALA A 174 -9.94 -11.17 1.73
CA ALA A 174 -10.81 -11.09 2.89
C ALA A 174 -12.01 -10.15 2.66
N SER A 175 -11.80 -9.02 1.99
CA SER A 175 -12.85 -8.02 1.73
C SER A 175 -13.94 -8.50 0.75
N SER A 176 -13.64 -9.53 -0.04
CA SER A 176 -14.60 -10.19 -0.95
C SER A 176 -15.25 -11.43 -0.33
N GLU A 177 -15.06 -11.67 0.98
CA GLU A 177 -15.53 -12.87 1.69
C GLU A 177 -15.05 -14.19 1.04
N GLY A 178 -13.83 -14.18 0.47
CA GLY A 178 -13.26 -15.31 -0.25
C GLY A 178 -13.01 -16.54 0.63
N THR A 179 -12.92 -17.71 0.01
CA THR A 179 -12.73 -19.00 0.70
C THR A 179 -11.26 -19.40 0.85
N ARG A 180 -10.34 -18.75 0.13
CA ARG A 180 -8.89 -19.04 0.14
C ARG A 180 -8.08 -17.81 0.52
N VAL A 181 -8.53 -17.11 1.56
CA VAL A 181 -7.94 -15.83 1.99
C VAL A 181 -6.43 -15.92 2.20
N TRP A 182 -5.69 -15.20 1.38
CA TRP A 182 -4.27 -14.96 1.62
C TRP A 182 -3.85 -13.50 1.52
N ARG A 183 -4.77 -12.62 1.14
CA ARG A 183 -4.62 -11.17 1.10
C ARG A 183 -5.87 -10.50 1.67
N GLY A 184 -5.78 -9.22 1.99
CA GLY A 184 -6.90 -8.47 2.52
C GLY A 184 -7.90 -8.01 1.47
N SER A 185 -7.41 -7.59 0.31
CA SER A 185 -8.23 -6.97 -0.74
C SER A 185 -7.84 -7.47 -2.14
N PRO A 186 -8.81 -7.59 -3.08
CA PRO A 186 -8.53 -7.82 -4.50
C PRO A 186 -8.01 -6.55 -5.19
N TRP A 187 -8.14 -5.39 -4.53
CA TRP A 187 -7.57 -4.14 -5.01
C TRP A 187 -6.06 -4.10 -4.76
N GLU A 188 -5.34 -3.62 -5.76
CA GLU A 188 -3.89 -3.44 -5.73
C GLU A 188 -3.51 -2.02 -6.16
N ILE A 189 -2.29 -1.61 -5.80
CA ILE A 189 -1.58 -0.60 -6.58
C ILE A 189 -0.71 -1.32 -7.61
N HIS A 190 -1.14 -1.32 -8.87
CA HIS A 190 -0.46 -2.01 -9.96
C HIS A 190 -0.61 -1.22 -11.28
N PRO A 191 0.50 -0.76 -11.88
CA PRO A 191 1.86 -0.80 -11.37
C PRO A 191 2.10 0.27 -10.30
N VAL A 192 3.02 -0.04 -9.39
CA VAL A 192 3.69 0.94 -8.55
C VAL A 192 4.69 1.75 -9.39
N THR A 193 4.63 3.07 -9.26
CA THR A 193 5.37 4.02 -10.10
C THR A 193 6.33 4.91 -9.29
N HIS A 194 6.11 5.02 -7.98
CA HIS A 194 7.00 5.68 -7.04
C HIS A 194 6.87 5.03 -5.65
N ILE A 195 7.99 4.90 -4.95
CA ILE A 195 8.07 4.41 -3.57
C ILE A 195 9.10 5.29 -2.86
N GLU A 196 8.73 5.85 -1.71
CA GLU A 196 9.66 6.56 -0.83
C GLU A 196 9.49 6.12 0.62
N ILE A 197 10.60 6.09 1.36
CA ILE A 197 10.57 5.82 2.81
C ILE A 197 9.90 7.02 3.49
N THR A 198 8.98 6.73 4.39
CA THR A 198 8.31 7.72 5.22
C THR A 198 8.29 7.26 6.68
N THR A 199 7.73 8.08 7.57
CA THR A 199 7.46 7.68 8.95
C THR A 199 6.10 6.98 9.03
N ARG A 200 5.91 6.19 10.10
CA ARG A 200 4.57 5.71 10.45
C ARG A 200 3.59 6.88 10.45
N PRO A 201 2.42 6.78 9.78
CA PRO A 201 1.38 7.78 9.92
C PRO A 201 1.06 7.95 11.40
N HIS A 202 1.15 9.18 11.91
CA HIS A 202 0.54 9.48 13.19
C HIS A 202 -0.96 9.30 12.99
N HIS A 203 -1.53 8.22 13.54
CA HIS A 203 -2.96 8.24 13.80
C HIS A 203 -3.15 9.37 14.81
N ASP A 204 -3.59 10.54 14.33
CA ASP A 204 -4.23 11.50 15.22
C ASP A 204 -5.27 10.72 16.02
N ALA A 205 -5.27 10.92 17.33
CA ALA A 205 -6.03 10.17 18.33
C ALA A 205 -7.56 10.37 18.22
N HIS A 206 -8.12 10.17 17.03
CA HIS A 206 -9.54 10.20 16.71
C HIS A 206 -10.11 8.78 16.61
N VAL A 207 -9.71 7.92 17.53
CA VAL A 207 -10.61 6.94 18.12
C VAL A 207 -10.51 7.13 19.63
N GLN A 208 -11.16 8.19 20.12
CA GLN A 208 -11.63 8.13 21.49
C GLN A 208 -12.65 6.99 21.53
N PRO A 209 -12.49 5.95 22.38
CA PRO A 209 -13.63 5.13 22.74
C PRO A 209 -14.71 6.06 23.27
N THR A 210 -15.94 5.87 22.80
CA THR A 210 -17.12 6.63 23.22
C THR A 210 -17.12 6.77 24.75
N PRO A 211 -17.15 7.99 25.31
CA PRO A 211 -17.19 8.15 26.74
C PRO A 211 -18.53 7.62 27.26
N ALA A 212 -18.45 6.71 28.24
CA ALA A 212 -19.57 6.43 29.12
C ALA A 212 -20.10 7.74 29.73
N PRO A 213 -21.41 7.84 30.05
CA PRO A 213 -22.03 9.10 30.44
C PRO A 213 -21.30 9.76 31.62
N THR A 214 -20.86 10.99 31.37
CA THR A 214 -20.10 11.90 32.24
C THR A 214 -20.76 12.10 33.61
N PRO A 215 -20.03 11.92 34.73
CA PRO A 215 -20.21 12.75 35.91
C PRO A 215 -19.36 14.02 35.80
N ALA A 216 -19.88 15.09 36.37
CA ALA A 216 -19.52 16.52 36.32
C ALA A 216 -18.01 16.90 36.39
N PRO A 217 -17.64 18.14 36.00
CA PRO A 217 -16.27 18.49 35.58
C PRO A 217 -15.37 18.83 36.77
N THR A 218 -14.11 18.42 36.73
CA THR A 218 -13.05 19.04 37.55
C THR A 218 -11.68 18.95 36.84
N GLU A 219 -11.19 20.15 36.53
CA GLU A 219 -9.79 20.63 36.53
C GLU A 219 -8.69 19.96 35.67
N THR A 220 -8.21 20.79 34.73
CA THR A 220 -6.84 20.97 34.23
C THR A 220 -5.76 20.07 34.84
N SER A 221 -5.25 19.10 34.08
CA SER A 221 -4.05 18.34 34.47
C SER A 221 -2.80 18.85 33.75
N THR A 222 -1.85 19.28 34.58
CA THR A 222 -0.46 19.53 34.25
C THR A 222 0.24 18.23 33.84
N ALA A 223 1.21 18.34 32.94
CA ALA A 223 2.05 17.22 32.50
C ALA A 223 2.68 16.50 33.71
N SER A 224 2.44 15.20 33.86
CA SER A 224 2.98 14.41 34.96
C SER A 224 4.47 14.14 34.76
N GLU A 225 5.29 14.58 35.71
CA GLU A 225 6.72 14.26 35.75
C GLU A 225 6.93 12.75 35.88
N SER A 226 7.84 12.21 35.06
CA SER A 226 8.21 10.80 35.09
C SER A 226 9.12 10.52 36.29
N THR A 227 8.75 9.57 37.16
CA THR A 227 9.51 9.20 38.36
C THR A 227 9.92 7.72 38.32
N GLN A 228 10.94 7.32 39.08
CA GLN A 228 11.42 5.94 39.09
C GLN A 228 10.46 5.01 39.87
N CYS A 229 10.10 3.90 39.24
CA CYS A 229 9.23 2.85 39.77
C CYS A 229 9.61 2.42 41.21
N THR A 230 8.60 2.27 42.05
CA THR A 230 8.73 1.84 43.45
C THR A 230 8.69 0.32 43.62
N GLY A 231 8.39 -0.44 42.57
CA GLY A 231 8.36 -1.90 42.58
C GLY A 231 9.73 -2.53 42.87
N LYS A 232 9.72 -3.74 43.47
CA LYS A 232 10.92 -4.55 43.69
C LYS A 232 10.92 -5.75 42.74
N THR A 233 12.06 -6.02 42.13
CA THR A 233 12.31 -7.26 41.38
C THR A 233 12.22 -8.48 42.30
N GLN A 234 12.10 -9.68 41.72
CA GLN A 234 12.13 -10.94 42.47
C GLN A 234 13.39 -11.10 43.34
N LYS A 235 14.50 -10.43 42.98
CA LYS A 235 15.75 -10.39 43.73
C LYS A 235 15.81 -9.27 44.78
N GLY A 236 14.67 -8.64 45.11
CA GLY A 236 14.53 -7.60 46.13
C GLY A 236 15.07 -6.21 45.76
N LYS A 237 15.72 -6.05 44.59
CA LYS A 237 16.22 -4.75 44.12
C LYS A 237 15.09 -3.86 43.60
N ARG A 238 15.19 -2.55 43.83
CA ARG A 238 14.25 -1.56 43.28
C ARG A 238 14.28 -1.56 41.75
N CYS A 239 13.11 -1.47 41.12
CA CYS A 239 12.96 -1.39 39.68
C CYS A 239 13.60 -0.12 39.13
N SER A 240 14.38 -0.23 38.06
CA SER A 240 15.06 0.90 37.41
C SER A 240 14.20 1.63 36.37
N ARG A 241 12.97 1.18 36.14
CA ARG A 241 12.10 1.77 35.11
C ARG A 241 11.43 3.04 35.59
N MET A 242 11.25 3.99 34.67
CA MET A 242 10.49 5.21 34.92
C MET A 242 8.99 4.97 34.72
N THR A 243 8.16 5.74 35.41
CA THR A 243 6.71 5.69 35.33
C THR A 243 6.12 7.07 35.58
N THR A 244 5.08 7.42 34.82
CA THR A 244 4.21 8.57 35.08
C THR A 244 2.93 8.15 35.80
N ASP A 245 2.81 6.85 36.13
CA ASP A 245 1.64 6.31 36.83
C ASP A 245 1.57 6.84 38.27
N PRO A 246 0.42 7.37 38.72
CA PRO A 246 0.26 7.91 40.08
C PRO A 246 0.55 6.90 41.19
N SER A 247 0.44 5.59 40.93
CA SER A 247 0.81 4.54 41.89
C SER A 247 2.32 4.47 42.14
N GLY A 248 3.13 5.15 41.33
CA GLY A 248 4.59 5.03 41.32
C GLY A 248 5.08 3.68 40.83
N LYS A 249 4.22 2.83 40.24
CA LYS A 249 4.62 1.52 39.69
C LYS A 249 4.61 1.51 38.16
N CYS A 250 5.60 0.84 37.56
CA CYS A 250 5.63 0.60 36.12
C CYS A 250 4.75 -0.60 35.74
N TYR A 251 4.50 -0.79 34.44
CA TYR A 251 3.60 -1.83 33.92
C TYR A 251 3.93 -3.28 34.33
N GLN A 252 5.17 -3.54 34.78
CA GLN A 252 5.56 -4.87 35.28
C GLN A 252 5.28 -5.10 36.78
N HIS A 253 4.90 -4.06 37.50
CA HIS A 253 4.64 -4.13 38.94
C HIS A 253 3.22 -3.66 39.29
N LYS A 254 2.34 -3.49 38.29
CA LYS A 254 0.92 -3.26 38.48
C LYS A 254 0.25 -4.50 39.07
#